data_AF-A0AAF0QLT0-F1
#
_entry.id   AF-A0AAF0QLT0-F1
#
_cell.length_a   1.000
_cell.length_b   1.000
_cell.length_c   1.000
_cell.angle_alpha   90.00
_cell.angle_beta   90.00
_cell.angle_gamma   90.00
#
_symmetry.space_group_name_H-M   'P 1'
#
loop_
_entity.id
_entity.type
_entity.pdbx_description
1 polymer ?
#
loop_
_entity_poly.entity_id
_entity_poly.type
_entity_poly.pdbx_seq_one_letter_code
_entity_poly.pdbx_strand_id
1 'polypeptide(L)'
;MAMATSSPGQPPTGVYLHPKLIKLNYAATLKPVQTVAKTIPMNPIAYLHGEPRIIWEEEEVEQMIIQENLEYAVIGKFSYGWPDIQDLRKIIPKQCELKGECNIGLLSNIHVLMRASCMEDYVNMLSKPAFI
;
A
#
# COMPACT_ATOMS: atom_id res chain seq x y z
N MET A 1 10.87 -38.00 -68.88
CA MET A 1 11.15 -36.75 -68.13
C MET A 1 9.99 -36.61 -67.15
N ALA A 2 10.13 -36.64 -65.83
CA ALA A 2 11.23 -36.23 -64.97
C ALA A 2 11.31 -37.07 -63.67
N MET A 3 12.42 -36.86 -62.96
CA MET A 3 13.02 -37.59 -61.83
C MET A 3 12.22 -37.53 -60.52
N ALA A 4 12.33 -38.57 -59.68
CA ALA A 4 12.23 -38.44 -58.22
C ALA A 4 13.17 -39.43 -57.52
N THR A 5 14.09 -38.86 -56.73
CA THR A 5 15.17 -39.49 -55.97
C THR A 5 14.64 -40.14 -54.68
N SER A 6 15.05 -41.38 -54.44
CA SER A 6 14.95 -42.06 -53.14
C SER A 6 16.13 -41.70 -52.24
N SER A 7 15.90 -41.39 -50.96
CA SER A 7 16.55 -42.13 -49.86
C SER A 7 16.05 -41.74 -48.46
N PRO A 8 16.18 -42.66 -47.49
CA PRO A 8 15.46 -42.67 -46.23
C PRO A 8 16.22 -41.92 -45.14
N GLY A 9 15.49 -41.23 -44.27
CA GLY A 9 16.10 -40.52 -43.14
C GLY A 9 15.16 -40.44 -41.95
N GLN A 10 15.27 -41.42 -41.07
CA GLN A 10 14.92 -41.22 -39.67
C GLN A 10 15.94 -41.95 -38.79
N PRO A 11 16.48 -41.26 -37.78
CA PRO A 11 16.69 -41.86 -36.49
C PRO A 11 15.91 -41.12 -35.38
N PRO A 12 15.71 -41.74 -34.21
CA PRO A 12 14.62 -41.38 -33.30
C PRO A 12 15.06 -40.53 -32.09
N THR A 13 14.07 -39.84 -31.51
CA THR A 13 13.95 -39.35 -30.12
C THR A 13 15.10 -38.57 -29.49
N GLY A 14 14.94 -37.24 -29.44
CA GLY A 14 15.53 -36.37 -28.42
C GLY A 14 14.42 -35.55 -27.77
N VAL A 15 14.08 -35.86 -26.51
CA VAL A 15 13.15 -35.06 -25.70
C VAL A 15 13.88 -33.77 -25.31
N TYR A 16 13.68 -32.70 -26.07
CA TYR A 16 14.06 -31.36 -25.62
C TYR A 16 12.90 -30.79 -24.80
N LEU A 17 13.05 -30.82 -23.48
CA LEU A 17 12.23 -30.06 -22.54
C LEU A 17 12.45 -28.57 -22.82
N HIS A 18 11.56 -27.97 -23.61
CA HIS A 18 11.49 -26.52 -23.71
C HIS A 18 10.97 -25.98 -22.36
N PRO A 19 11.65 -25.04 -21.69
CA PRO A 19 11.07 -24.41 -20.51
C PRO A 19 9.79 -23.72 -20.96
N LYS A 20 8.67 -24.20 -20.43
CA LYS A 20 7.34 -23.64 -20.65
C LYS A 20 7.38 -22.24 -20.04
N LEU A 21 7.64 -21.24 -20.88
CA LEU A 21 7.60 -19.83 -20.52
C LEU A 21 6.17 -19.56 -20.06
N ILE A 22 5.97 -19.53 -18.74
CA ILE A 22 4.69 -19.18 -18.13
C ILE A 22 4.46 -17.73 -18.54
N LYS A 23 3.62 -17.51 -19.56
CA LYS A 23 3.11 -16.18 -19.90
C LYS A 23 2.27 -15.72 -18.71
N LEU A 24 2.91 -15.06 -17.75
CA LEU A 24 2.24 -14.24 -16.78
C LEU A 24 1.52 -13.14 -17.57
N ASN A 25 0.20 -13.28 -17.71
CA ASN A 25 -0.64 -12.23 -18.26
C ASN A 25 -0.61 -11.05 -17.28
N TYR A 26 -0.42 -9.82 -17.78
CA TYR A 26 -0.50 -8.57 -17.01
C TYR A 26 -1.74 -8.52 -16.09
N ALA A 27 -2.88 -9.07 -16.51
CA ALA A 27 -4.08 -9.13 -15.67
C ALA A 27 -3.87 -9.92 -14.35
N ALA A 28 -2.89 -10.83 -14.29
CA ALA A 28 -2.57 -11.60 -13.08
C ALA A 28 -1.75 -10.80 -12.04
N THR A 29 -1.12 -9.69 -12.42
CA THR A 29 -0.43 -8.80 -11.47
C THR A 29 -1.38 -7.80 -10.81
N LEU A 30 -2.61 -7.68 -11.32
CA LEU A 30 -3.64 -6.77 -10.79
C LEU A 30 -4.46 -7.40 -9.65
N LYS A 31 -4.13 -8.62 -9.22
CA LYS A 31 -4.83 -9.22 -8.09
C LYS A 31 -4.59 -8.34 -6.86
N PRO A 32 -5.65 -7.85 -6.18
CA PRO A 32 -5.47 -7.14 -4.93
C PRO A 32 -4.74 -8.09 -3.98
N VAL A 33 -3.56 -7.67 -3.52
CA VAL A 33 -2.83 -8.38 -2.48
C VAL A 33 -3.68 -8.22 -1.23
N GLN A 34 -4.52 -9.21 -0.93
CA GLN A 34 -5.15 -9.30 0.38
C GLN A 34 -4.07 -9.77 1.34
N THR A 35 -3.36 -8.80 1.91
CA THR A 35 -2.43 -9.00 3.03
C THR A 35 -3.28 -9.44 4.22
N VAL A 36 -3.34 -10.74 4.46
CA VAL A 36 -3.92 -11.28 5.69
C VAL A 36 -3.07 -10.74 6.84
N ALA A 37 -3.66 -9.86 7.65
CA ALA A 37 -3.00 -9.25 8.80
C ALA A 37 -2.48 -10.35 9.75
N LYS A 38 -1.16 -10.56 9.78
CA LYS A 38 -0.50 -11.44 10.76
C LYS A 38 -0.28 -10.64 12.04
N THR A 39 -0.68 -11.15 13.19
CA THR A 39 -0.46 -10.46 14.48
C THR A 39 1.02 -10.10 14.68
N ILE A 40 1.33 -8.81 14.77
CA ILE A 40 2.70 -8.31 14.94
C ILE A 40 3.05 -8.39 16.43
N PRO A 41 4.10 -9.13 16.83
CA PRO A 41 4.55 -9.13 18.22
C PRO A 41 5.14 -7.76 18.59
N MET A 42 5.13 -7.41 19.88
CA MET A 42 5.74 -6.15 20.34
C MET A 42 7.26 -6.18 20.12
N ASN A 43 7.79 -5.24 19.33
CA ASN A 43 9.21 -5.20 19.01
C ASN A 43 10.07 -4.92 20.25
N PRO A 44 11.16 -5.68 20.47
CA PRO A 44 12.03 -5.51 21.63
C PRO A 44 12.86 -4.22 21.52
N ILE A 45 13.24 -3.67 22.67
CA ILE A 45 14.16 -2.54 22.75
C ILE A 45 15.58 -3.05 22.45
N ALA A 46 16.18 -2.55 21.37
CA ALA A 46 17.59 -2.74 21.03
C ALA A 46 18.43 -1.58 21.55
N TYR A 47 19.65 -1.84 22.01
CA TYR A 47 20.57 -0.78 22.46
C TYR A 47 21.66 -0.55 21.42
N LEU A 48 21.61 0.59 20.73
CA LEU A 48 22.61 1.02 19.77
C LEU A 48 23.45 2.14 20.41
N HIS A 49 24.74 1.88 20.63
CA HIS A 49 25.65 2.81 21.33
C HIS A 49 25.18 3.24 22.72
N GLY A 50 24.44 2.38 23.43
CA GLY A 50 23.89 2.66 24.75
C GLY A 50 22.55 3.40 24.74
N GLU A 51 22.02 3.77 23.56
CA GLU A 51 20.69 4.36 23.43
C GLU A 51 19.63 3.29 23.13
N PRO A 52 18.49 3.26 23.86
CA PRO A 52 17.39 2.37 23.55
C PRO A 52 16.69 2.81 22.25
N ARG A 53 16.52 1.87 21.32
CA ARG A 53 15.85 2.05 20.02
C ARG A 53 14.95 0.86 19.74
N ILE A 54 13.85 1.10 19.05
CA ILE A 54 12.99 0.05 18.50
C ILE A 54 13.30 -0.01 17.01
N ILE A 55 13.68 -1.19 16.52
CA ILE A 55 13.93 -1.44 15.10
C ILE A 55 12.65 -2.05 14.53
N TRP A 56 12.23 -1.58 13.36
CA TRP A 56 11.05 -2.05 12.66
C TRP A 56 11.46 -2.46 11.24
N GLU A 57 11.01 -3.62 10.81
CA GLU A 57 11.10 -4.03 9.41
C GLU A 57 9.97 -3.37 8.60
N GLU A 58 10.20 -3.12 7.31
CA GLU A 58 9.21 -2.47 6.44
C GLU A 58 7.89 -3.26 6.37
N GLU A 59 7.96 -4.59 6.26
CA GLU A 59 6.79 -5.48 6.25
C GLU A 59 5.99 -5.39 7.57
N GLU A 60 6.66 -5.17 8.70
CA GLU A 60 5.98 -4.99 10.00
C GLU A 60 5.22 -3.66 10.03
N VAL A 61 5.82 -2.60 9.51
CA VAL A 61 5.16 -1.28 9.43
C VAL A 61 3.94 -1.35 8.52
N GLU A 62 4.05 -1.99 7.36
CA GLU A 62 2.91 -2.18 6.44
C GLU A 62 1.77 -2.97 7.09
N GLN A 63 2.09 -4.06 7.78
CA GLN A 63 1.09 -4.84 8.50
C GLN A 63 0.42 -4.04 9.62
N MET A 64 1.16 -3.16 10.30
CA MET A 64 0.63 -2.31 11.37
C MET A 64 -0.34 -1.27 10.81
N ILE A 65 -0.01 -0.67 9.67
CA ILE A 65 -0.89 0.28 8.96
C ILE A 65 -2.23 -0.39 8.63
N ILE A 66 -2.22 -1.64 8.17
CA ILE A 66 -3.44 -2.40 7.86
C ILE A 66 -4.21 -2.74 9.14
N GLN A 67 -3.54 -3.24 10.19
CA GLN A 67 -4.18 -3.65 11.44
C GLN A 67 -4.86 -2.50 12.18
N GLU A 68 -4.19 -1.35 12.23
CA GLU A 68 -4.69 -0.13 12.87
C GLU A 68 -5.65 0.66 11.95
N ASN A 69 -5.91 0.14 10.75
CA ASN A 69 -6.79 0.75 9.75
C ASN A 69 -6.33 2.20 9.42
N LEU A 70 -5.04 2.37 9.13
CA LEU A 70 -4.39 3.65 8.84
C LEU A 70 -4.01 3.83 7.37
N GLU A 71 -4.43 2.91 6.50
CA GLU A 71 -4.11 2.90 5.06
C GLU A 71 -4.48 4.23 4.36
N TYR A 72 -5.56 4.87 4.80
CA TYR A 72 -6.08 6.13 4.27
C TYR A 72 -6.00 7.28 5.29
N ALA A 73 -5.00 7.24 6.16
CA ALA A 73 -4.77 8.27 7.15
C ALA A 73 -3.85 9.38 6.63
N VAL A 74 -4.19 10.63 6.94
CA VAL A 74 -3.43 11.84 6.64
C VAL A 74 -3.19 12.61 7.94
N ILE A 75 -1.97 13.09 8.13
CA ILE A 75 -1.61 13.94 9.28
C ILE A 75 -1.54 15.38 8.80
N GLY A 76 -2.40 16.24 9.35
CA GLY A 76 -2.37 17.69 9.14
C GLY A 76 -1.63 18.38 10.27
N LYS A 77 -0.68 19.26 9.94
CA LYS A 77 0.08 20.07 10.92
C LYS A 77 -0.45 21.51 10.92
N PHE A 78 -0.83 22.01 12.09
CA PHE A 78 -1.36 23.36 12.28
C PHE A 78 -0.31 24.27 12.93
N SER A 79 -0.12 25.47 12.38
CA SER A 79 0.97 26.39 12.73
C SER A 79 0.64 27.37 13.86
N TYR A 80 -0.62 27.82 14.01
CA TYR A 80 -1.01 28.88 14.94
C TYR A 80 -2.25 28.52 15.75
N GLY A 81 -2.06 27.93 16.93
CA GLY A 81 -3.15 27.57 17.85
C GLY A 81 -3.99 26.38 17.38
N TRP A 82 -4.71 25.75 18.32
CA TRP A 82 -5.63 24.66 18.03
C TRP A 82 -6.90 25.20 17.38
N PRO A 83 -7.23 24.81 16.13
CA PRO A 83 -8.62 24.86 15.72
C PRO A 83 -9.43 23.85 16.55
N ASP A 84 -10.62 24.24 16.99
CA ASP A 84 -11.50 23.35 17.73
C ASP A 84 -11.78 22.09 16.89
N ILE A 85 -11.65 20.92 17.51
CA ILE A 85 -11.81 19.63 16.82
C ILE A 85 -13.22 19.48 16.25
N GLN A 86 -14.23 20.10 16.88
CA GLN A 86 -15.60 20.09 16.35
C GLN A 86 -15.72 20.96 15.10
N ASP A 87 -14.98 22.05 15.00
CA ASP A 87 -14.96 22.89 13.80
C ASP A 87 -14.19 22.21 12.68
N LEU A 88 -13.05 21.58 12.98
CA LEU A 88 -12.33 20.74 12.01
C LEU A 88 -13.22 19.65 11.42
N ARG A 89 -13.99 18.95 12.26
CA ARG A 89 -14.94 17.92 11.83
C ARG A 89 -16.04 18.43 10.90
N LYS A 90 -16.37 19.73 10.97
CA LYS A 90 -17.36 20.35 10.07
C LYS A 90 -16.72 20.90 8.79
N ILE A 91 -15.51 21.45 8.89
CA ILE A 91 -14.86 22.20 7.81
C ILE A 91 -14.12 21.26 6.86
N ILE A 92 -13.33 20.31 7.37
CA ILE A 92 -12.49 19.43 6.54
C ILE A 92 -13.31 18.63 5.54
N PRO A 93 -14.41 17.94 5.92
CA PRO A 93 -15.19 17.18 4.95
C PRO A 93 -15.76 18.06 3.82
N LYS A 94 -16.13 19.30 4.14
CA LYS A 94 -16.66 20.26 3.16
C LYS A 94 -15.57 20.79 2.23
N GLN A 95 -14.41 21.17 2.77
CA GLN A 95 -13.31 21.70 1.98
C GLN A 95 -12.68 20.64 1.08
N CYS A 96 -12.56 19.41 1.55
CA CYS A 96 -12.03 18.29 0.79
C CYS A 96 -13.07 17.62 -0.12
N GLU A 97 -14.34 18.03 -0.07
CA GLU A 97 -15.43 17.42 -0.83
C GLU A 97 -15.51 15.90 -0.62
N LEU A 98 -15.37 15.48 0.63
CA LEU A 98 -15.37 14.06 1.00
C LEU A 98 -16.75 13.45 0.80
N LYS A 99 -16.79 12.28 0.18
CA LYS A 99 -18.04 11.55 -0.11
C LYS A 99 -18.37 10.51 0.95
N GLY A 100 -17.34 9.92 1.56
CA GLY A 100 -17.43 8.93 2.62
C GLY A 100 -17.29 9.53 4.02
N GLU A 101 -17.30 8.65 5.00
CA GLU A 101 -17.01 9.03 6.38
C GLU A 101 -15.53 9.37 6.54
N CYS A 102 -15.25 10.41 7.33
CA CYS A 102 -13.90 10.85 7.67
C CYS A 102 -13.76 11.02 9.18
N ASN A 103 -12.89 10.22 9.78
CA ASN A 103 -12.63 10.25 11.22
C ASN A 103 -11.50 11.22 11.52
N ILE A 104 -11.82 12.28 12.25
CA ILE A 104 -10.87 13.34 12.58
C ILE A 104 -10.63 13.34 14.09
N GLY A 105 -9.37 13.16 14.46
CA GLY A 105 -8.88 13.06 15.83
C GLY A 105 -7.60 13.86 16.05
N LEU A 106 -7.29 14.13 17.30
CA LEU A 106 -6.08 14.86 17.69
C LEU A 106 -4.98 13.85 17.98
N LEU A 107 -3.83 14.02 17.33
CA LEU A 107 -2.64 13.21 17.57
C LEU A 107 -1.69 13.90 18.56
N SER A 108 -1.55 15.22 18.44
CA SER A 108 -0.75 16.03 19.38
C SER A 108 -1.27 17.48 19.45
N ASN A 109 -0.55 18.32 20.19
CA ASN A 109 -0.78 19.76 20.29
C ASN A 109 -0.71 20.56 18.96
N ILE A 110 -0.34 19.97 17.84
CA ILE A 110 -0.36 20.66 16.53
C ILE A 110 -0.70 19.71 15.38
N HIS A 111 -0.87 18.41 15.67
CA HIS A 111 -1.09 17.38 14.67
C HIS A 111 -2.49 16.81 14.82
N VAL A 112 -3.20 16.81 13.70
CA VAL A 112 -4.53 16.20 13.57
C VAL A 112 -4.40 15.00 12.68
N LEU A 113 -4.93 13.87 13.14
CA LEU A 113 -5.06 12.66 12.35
C LEU A 113 -6.44 12.67 11.68
N MET A 114 -6.45 12.49 10.37
CA MET A 114 -7.66 12.41 9.57
C MET A 114 -7.65 11.09 8.81
N ARG A 115 -8.67 10.27 8.98
CA ARG A 115 -8.78 8.98 8.30
C ARG A 115 -10.00 8.97 7.39
N ALA A 116 -9.77 8.80 6.09
CA ALA A 116 -10.82 8.57 5.12
C ALA A 116 -11.27 7.10 5.13
N SER A 117 -12.54 6.85 4.79
CA SER A 117 -13.09 5.51 4.63
C SER A 117 -12.82 4.89 3.26
N CYS A 118 -12.50 5.69 2.25
CA CYS A 118 -12.21 5.23 0.89
C CYS A 118 -11.01 5.95 0.27
N MET A 119 -10.45 5.31 -0.76
CA MET A 119 -9.25 5.78 -1.46
C MET A 119 -9.50 7.10 -2.21
N GLU A 120 -10.70 7.30 -2.78
CA GLU A 120 -11.02 8.52 -3.53
C GLU A 120 -10.93 9.76 -2.63
N ASP A 121 -11.45 9.66 -1.42
CA ASP A 121 -11.43 10.73 -0.43
C ASP A 121 -10.02 11.00 0.07
N TYR A 122 -9.21 9.95 0.29
CA TYR A 122 -7.79 10.09 0.61
C TYR A 122 -7.02 10.88 -0.46
N VAL A 123 -7.22 10.54 -1.73
CA VAL A 123 -6.61 11.27 -2.86
C VAL A 123 -7.13 12.70 -2.94
N ASN A 124 -8.43 12.92 -2.71
CA ASN A 124 -9.00 14.26 -2.69
C ASN A 124 -8.40 15.12 -1.57
N MET A 125 -8.17 14.55 -0.38
CA MET A 125 -7.50 15.27 0.71
C MET A 125 -6.08 15.68 0.36
N LEU A 126 -5.30 14.78 -0.26
CA LEU A 126 -3.92 15.05 -0.63
C LEU A 126 -3.77 15.96 -1.86
N SER A 127 -4.76 16.02 -2.74
CA SER A 127 -4.69 16.84 -3.96
C SER A 127 -5.03 18.31 -3.73
N LYS A 128 -5.67 18.65 -2.61
CA LYS A 128 -6.04 20.04 -2.31
C LYS A 128 -4.92 20.76 -1.55
N PRO A 129 -4.52 21.97 -2.00
CA PRO A 129 -3.40 22.71 -1.42
C PRO A 129 -3.70 23.30 -0.03
N ALA A 130 -4.92 23.15 0.49
CA ALA A 130 -5.34 23.76 1.75
C ALA A 130 -4.73 23.10 3.00
N PHE A 131 -4.10 21.92 2.86
CA PHE A 131 -3.65 21.11 4.00
C PHE A 131 -2.19 20.62 3.88
N ILE A 132 -1.44 21.07 2.87
CA ILE A 132 -0.02 20.74 2.64
C ILE A 132 0.86 21.94 3.01
#